data_AF-A0A7V3RPZ4-F1
#
_entry.id   AF-A0A7V3RPZ4-F1
#
_cell.length_a   1.000
_cell.length_b   1.000
_cell.length_c   1.000
_cell.angle_alpha   90.00
_cell.angle_beta   90.00
_cell.angle_gamma   90.00
#
_symmetry.space_group_name_H-M   'P 1'
#
loop_
_entity.id
_entity.type
_entity.pdbx_description
1 polymer ?
#
loop_
_entity_poly.entity_id
_entity_poly.type
_entity_poly.pdbx_seq_one_letter_code
_entity_poly.pdbx_strand_id
1 'polypeptide(L)'
;MKLAGWLVTLGLVTGPTQVYNFDSSSLGKPPSGWIMTMTNNGPPAKWRIVKDGTAPSRPYVLEQASRAPYDSRFPLAILDKAPITDGVVSVMLKPVSGKADEAGGLVWRYRGPNDYYLVRANSAE
;
A
#
# COMPACT_ATOMS: atom_id res chain seq x y z
N MET A 1 -23.48 -24.32 42.33
CA MET A 1 -23.37 -23.60 41.04
C MET A 1 -22.08 -24.04 40.36
N LYS A 2 -22.16 -24.67 39.17
CA LYS A 2 -20.98 -25.04 38.39
C LYS A 2 -20.71 -23.93 37.36
N LEU A 3 -19.61 -23.20 37.52
CA LEU A 3 -19.12 -22.24 36.53
C LEU A 3 -18.41 -23.01 35.42
N ALA A 4 -19.01 -23.08 34.24
CA ALA A 4 -18.35 -23.53 33.02
C ALA A 4 -17.64 -22.33 32.40
N GLY A 5 -16.31 -22.26 32.56
CA GLY A 5 -15.48 -21.27 31.85
C GLY A 5 -15.25 -21.73 30.42
N TRP A 6 -15.64 -20.91 29.45
CA TRP A 6 -15.24 -21.10 28.05
C TRP A 6 -13.82 -20.54 27.88
N LEU A 7 -12.86 -21.42 27.56
CA LEU A 7 -11.59 -20.97 26.99
C LEU A 7 -11.86 -20.52 25.55
N VAL A 8 -11.72 -19.22 25.29
CA VAL A 8 -11.56 -18.71 23.93
C VAL A 8 -10.07 -18.77 23.60
N THR A 9 -9.65 -19.81 22.89
CA THR A 9 -8.32 -19.84 22.26
C THR A 9 -8.33 -18.92 21.05
N LEU A 10 -7.65 -17.78 21.13
CA LEU A 10 -7.25 -17.00 19.96
C LEU A 10 -6.14 -17.78 19.24
N GLY A 11 -6.50 -18.59 18.25
CA GLY A 11 -5.51 -19.16 17.34
C GLY A 11 -4.96 -18.06 16.43
N LEU A 12 -3.65 -17.82 16.46
CA LEU A 12 -2.98 -17.06 15.41
C LEU A 12 -3.11 -17.86 14.11
N VAL A 13 -3.89 -17.37 13.15
CA VAL A 13 -3.96 -17.96 11.81
C VAL A 13 -2.60 -17.74 11.14
N THR A 14 -1.74 -18.75 11.16
CA THR A 14 -0.47 -18.73 10.42
C THR A 14 -0.75 -19.11 8.97
N GLY A 15 -0.98 -18.10 8.13
CA GLY A 15 -0.98 -18.25 6.67
C GLY A 15 0.41 -18.02 6.07
N PRO A 16 0.64 -18.41 4.81
CA PRO A 16 1.87 -18.06 4.11
C PRO A 16 2.04 -16.53 4.07
N THR A 17 3.20 -16.03 4.50
CA THR A 17 3.54 -14.61 4.41
C THR A 17 4.24 -14.34 3.09
N GLN A 18 3.73 -13.37 2.31
CA GLN A 18 4.38 -12.89 1.10
C GLN A 18 4.94 -11.49 1.35
N VAL A 19 6.25 -11.32 1.11
CA VAL A 19 6.93 -10.03 1.23
C VAL A 19 7.25 -9.53 -0.17
N TYR A 20 6.74 -8.34 -0.48
CA TYR A 20 7.05 -7.64 -1.72
C TYR A 20 8.03 -6.51 -1.44
N ASN A 21 9.23 -6.62 -1.99
CA ASN A 21 10.19 -5.53 -2.08
C ASN A 21 10.42 -5.16 -3.55
N PHE A 22 11.25 -4.13 -3.80
CA PHE A 22 11.47 -3.62 -5.14
C PHE A 22 12.92 -3.80 -5.62
N ASP A 23 13.73 -4.59 -4.93
CA ASP A 23 15.17 -4.66 -5.15
C ASP A 23 15.54 -5.36 -6.47
N SER A 24 14.64 -6.17 -7.01
CA SER A 24 14.74 -6.80 -8.34
C SER A 24 14.14 -5.96 -9.46
N SER A 25 13.53 -4.81 -9.14
CA SER A 25 12.84 -3.97 -10.13
C SER A 25 13.79 -2.97 -10.79
N SER A 26 13.44 -2.53 -12.01
CA SER A 26 14.21 -1.54 -12.77
C SER A 26 13.95 -0.10 -12.27
N LEU A 27 15.03 0.65 -12.02
CA LEU A 27 14.95 2.05 -11.62
C LEU A 27 14.20 2.92 -12.64
N GLY A 28 13.47 3.90 -12.13
CA GLY A 28 12.75 4.90 -12.93
C GLY A 28 11.47 4.41 -13.59
N LYS A 29 11.12 3.12 -13.46
CA LYS A 29 9.93 2.51 -14.06
C LYS A 29 8.98 1.98 -12.97
N PRO A 30 7.69 1.77 -13.28
CA PRO A 30 6.81 0.99 -12.41
C PRO A 30 7.31 -0.47 -12.28
N PRO A 31 7.10 -1.13 -11.13
CA PRO A 31 7.45 -2.53 -10.94
C PRO A 31 6.55 -3.44 -11.80
N SER A 32 7.12 -4.56 -12.27
CA SER A 32 6.35 -5.58 -13.00
C SER A 32 5.32 -6.25 -12.10
N GLY A 33 4.15 -6.61 -12.65
CA GLY A 33 3.08 -7.26 -11.89
C GLY A 33 2.24 -6.29 -11.05
N TRP A 34 2.41 -4.99 -11.23
CA TRP A 34 1.59 -3.96 -10.59
C TRP A 34 0.85 -3.12 -11.63
N ILE A 35 -0.40 -2.78 -11.31
CA ILE A 35 -1.26 -1.89 -12.07
C ILE A 35 -1.17 -0.49 -11.47
N MET A 36 -0.78 0.49 -12.30
CA MET A 36 -0.76 1.90 -11.93
C MET A 36 -2.06 2.56 -12.39
N THR A 37 -2.88 3.01 -11.46
CA THR A 37 -4.21 3.57 -11.73
C THR A 37 -4.52 4.70 -10.75
N MET A 38 -5.76 5.20 -10.77
CA MET A 38 -6.16 6.35 -9.96
C MET A 38 -7.67 6.41 -9.78
N THR A 39 -8.12 6.76 -8.58
CA THR A 39 -9.50 7.21 -8.32
C THR A 39 -9.65 8.67 -8.74
N ASN A 40 -10.78 8.97 -9.36
CA ASN A 40 -11.12 10.27 -9.94
C ASN A 40 -10.21 10.69 -11.11
N ASN A 41 -10.52 11.83 -11.71
CA ASN A 41 -9.84 12.36 -12.90
C ASN A 41 -8.68 13.30 -12.52
N GLY A 42 -7.78 13.54 -13.47
CA GLY A 42 -6.67 14.49 -13.32
C GLY A 42 -5.38 14.01 -13.98
N PRO A 43 -4.25 14.70 -13.77
CA PRO A 43 -2.97 14.28 -14.29
C PRO A 43 -2.62 12.85 -13.85
N PRO A 44 -1.95 12.06 -14.70
CA PRO A 44 -1.68 10.65 -14.42
C PRO A 44 -0.83 10.46 -13.16
N ALA A 45 -1.04 9.34 -12.48
CA ALA A 45 -0.17 8.94 -11.37
C ALA A 45 1.22 8.64 -11.91
N LYS A 46 2.25 9.09 -11.20
CA LYS A 46 3.63 8.81 -11.55
C LYS A 46 4.21 7.91 -10.48
N TRP A 47 4.32 6.63 -10.79
CA TRP A 47 4.91 5.63 -9.93
C TRP A 47 6.23 5.15 -10.53
N ARG A 48 7.27 5.07 -9.71
CA ARG A 48 8.60 4.63 -10.18
C ARG A 48 9.43 4.02 -9.06
N ILE A 49 10.32 3.12 -9.42
CA ILE A 49 11.33 2.60 -8.50
C ILE A 49 12.49 3.59 -8.36
N VAL A 50 12.86 3.89 -7.11
CA VAL A 50 13.97 4.78 -6.77
C VAL A 50 14.85 4.17 -5.68
N LYS A 51 16.06 4.72 -5.53
CA LYS A 51 16.94 4.40 -4.40
C LYS A 51 16.52 5.21 -3.17
N ASP A 52 16.37 4.55 -2.02
CA ASP A 52 16.28 5.22 -0.73
C ASP A 52 17.10 4.44 0.30
N GLY A 53 18.25 4.99 0.69
CA GLY A 53 19.15 4.37 1.68
C GLY A 53 18.59 4.35 3.10
N THR A 54 17.50 5.08 3.36
CA THR A 54 16.81 5.10 4.65
C THR A 54 15.68 4.07 4.74
N ALA A 55 15.33 3.40 3.63
CA ALA A 55 14.35 2.32 3.64
C ALA A 55 14.85 1.15 4.51
N PRO A 56 13.96 0.52 5.33
CA PRO A 56 14.35 -0.66 6.10
C PRO A 56 14.73 -1.85 5.20
N SER A 57 14.03 -2.02 4.06
CA SER A 57 14.42 -2.92 2.97
C SER A 57 15.16 -2.15 1.88
N ARG A 58 16.49 -2.24 1.87
CA ARG A 58 17.36 -1.59 0.88
C ARG A 58 17.60 -2.49 -0.34
N PRO A 59 17.90 -1.92 -1.52
CA PRO A 59 18.08 -0.49 -1.78
C PRO A 59 16.88 0.26 -2.39
N TYR A 60 15.84 -0.43 -2.85
CA TYR A 60 14.83 0.18 -3.73
C TYR A 60 13.44 0.26 -3.12
N VAL A 61 12.76 1.38 -3.40
CA VAL A 61 11.39 1.67 -2.97
C VAL A 61 10.53 2.08 -4.16
N LEU A 62 9.22 1.89 -4.02
CA LEU A 62 8.22 2.43 -4.95
C LEU A 62 7.82 3.84 -4.50
N GLU A 63 8.10 4.84 -5.33
CA GLU A 63 7.78 6.24 -5.09
C GLU A 63 6.56 6.66 -5.92
N GLN A 64 5.61 7.33 -5.28
CA GLN A 64 4.63 8.18 -5.96
C GLN A 64 5.23 9.58 -6.14
N ALA A 65 5.56 9.93 -7.37
CA ALA A 65 6.33 11.14 -7.72
C ALA A 65 5.46 12.27 -8.28
N SER A 66 4.14 12.13 -8.31
CA SER A 66 3.25 13.19 -8.81
C SER A 66 3.04 14.22 -7.72
N ARG A 67 3.15 15.50 -8.08
CA ARG A 67 2.95 16.63 -7.16
C ARG A 67 1.68 17.41 -7.46
N ALA A 68 0.70 16.75 -8.09
CA ALA A 68 -0.57 17.37 -8.45
C ALA A 68 -1.27 17.87 -7.17
N PRO A 69 -1.70 19.14 -7.10
CA PRO A 69 -2.18 19.76 -5.86
C PRO A 69 -3.66 19.44 -5.55
N TYR A 70 -4.22 18.40 -6.14
CA TYR A 70 -5.63 18.04 -6.01
C TYR A 70 -5.82 17.05 -4.86
N ASP A 71 -6.68 17.41 -3.91
CA ASP A 71 -7.06 16.63 -2.71
C ASP A 71 -8.04 15.47 -3.03
N SER A 72 -8.82 15.61 -4.09
CA SER A 72 -9.78 14.61 -4.59
C SER A 72 -9.16 13.59 -5.53
N ARG A 73 -7.83 13.42 -5.55
CA ARG A 73 -7.11 12.57 -6.49
C ARG A 73 -6.32 11.50 -5.75
N PHE A 74 -6.68 10.24 -5.93
CA PHE A 74 -6.03 9.12 -5.22
C PHE A 74 -5.23 8.24 -6.18
N PRO A 75 -3.91 8.46 -6.35
CA PRO A 75 -3.08 7.58 -7.14
C PRO A 75 -2.93 6.22 -6.46
N LEU A 76 -3.10 5.14 -7.24
CA LEU A 76 -3.11 3.76 -6.75
C LEU A 76 -2.01 2.94 -7.44
N ALA A 77 -1.37 2.08 -6.67
CA ALA A 77 -0.49 1.02 -7.15
C ALA A 77 -1.05 -0.32 -6.65
N ILE A 78 -1.61 -1.11 -7.55
CA ILE A 78 -2.32 -2.36 -7.22
C ILE A 78 -1.47 -3.54 -7.64
N LEU A 79 -1.20 -4.46 -6.74
CA LEU A 79 -0.60 -5.75 -7.09
C LEU A 79 -1.61 -6.58 -7.88
N ASP A 80 -1.30 -6.93 -9.14
CA ASP A 80 -2.25 -7.51 -10.12
C ASP A 80 -2.92 -8.81 -9.61
N LYS A 81 -2.14 -9.68 -8.95
CA LYS A 81 -2.61 -10.98 -8.48
C LYS A 81 -2.08 -11.29 -7.08
N ALA A 82 -2.78 -10.76 -6.08
CA ALA A 82 -2.63 -11.21 -4.70
C ALA A 82 -3.63 -12.33 -4.41
N PRO A 83 -3.20 -13.57 -4.11
CA PRO A 83 -4.11 -14.67 -3.77
C PRO A 83 -4.58 -14.56 -2.31
N ILE A 84 -5.05 -13.39 -1.89
CA ILE A 84 -5.42 -13.10 -0.50
C ILE A 84 -6.91 -12.71 -0.46
N THR A 85 -7.73 -13.59 0.12
CA THR A 85 -9.15 -13.31 0.40
C THR A 85 -9.32 -12.67 1.78
N ASP A 86 -8.68 -13.27 2.78
CA ASP A 86 -8.66 -12.83 4.18
C ASP A 86 -7.23 -12.92 4.70
N GLY A 87 -6.79 -11.91 5.44
CA GLY A 87 -5.43 -11.86 5.95
C GLY A 87 -5.04 -10.51 6.53
N VAL A 88 -3.76 -10.40 6.89
CA VAL A 88 -3.16 -9.17 7.40
C VAL A 88 -2.29 -8.56 6.30
N VAL A 89 -2.52 -7.28 6.01
CA VAL A 89 -1.69 -6.51 5.09
C VAL A 89 -0.94 -5.44 5.89
N SER A 90 0.36 -5.32 5.63
CA SER A 90 1.21 -4.30 6.23
C SER A 90 2.06 -3.65 5.15
N VAL A 91 2.47 -2.40 5.38
CA VAL A 91 3.36 -1.66 4.49
C VAL A 91 4.32 -0.82 5.32
N MET A 92 5.56 -0.70 4.85
CA MET A 92 6.48 0.32 5.32
C MET A 92 6.25 1.57 4.47
N LEU A 93 5.65 2.59 5.08
CA LEU A 93 5.34 3.85 4.42
C LEU A 93 6.28 4.95 4.92
N LYS A 94 6.75 5.78 3.99
CA LYS A 94 7.47 7.01 4.29
C LYS A 94 6.79 8.17 3.55
N PRO A 95 5.95 8.96 4.23
CA PRO A 95 5.55 10.26 3.71
C PRO A 95 6.79 11.15 3.53
N VAL A 96 6.85 11.90 2.44
CA VAL A 96 8.02 12.73 2.07
C VAL A 96 7.66 14.20 1.92
N SER A 97 6.51 14.47 1.29
CA SER A 97 6.03 15.81 1.02
C SER A 97 4.57 15.76 0.55
N GLY A 98 3.85 16.86 0.67
CA GLY A 98 2.52 17.04 0.11
C GLY A 98 1.96 18.38 0.55
N LYS A 99 1.18 19.05 -0.31
CA LYS A 99 0.50 20.31 0.06
C LYS A 99 -0.89 20.08 0.63
N ALA A 100 -1.64 19.18 -0.01
CA ALA A 100 -2.94 18.75 0.49
C ALA A 100 -2.73 17.81 1.69
N ASP A 101 -2.08 16.68 1.44
CA ASP A 101 -1.68 15.74 2.48
C ASP A 101 -0.27 15.22 2.20
N GLU A 102 0.58 15.20 3.23
CA GLU A 102 1.75 14.33 3.26
C GLU A 102 1.30 12.99 3.84
N ALA A 103 0.83 12.11 2.97
CA ALA A 103 0.16 10.88 3.36
C ALA A 103 0.41 9.71 2.41
N GLY A 104 0.08 8.52 2.87
CA GLY A 104 -0.02 7.31 2.06
C GLY A 104 -0.79 6.24 2.83
N GLY A 105 -0.80 5.01 2.31
CA GLY A 105 -1.52 3.95 2.99
C GLY A 105 -1.68 2.68 2.17
N LEU A 106 -2.65 1.86 2.57
CA LEU A 106 -2.95 0.57 1.97
C LEU A 106 -4.30 0.59 1.29
N VAL A 107 -4.37 -0.08 0.15
CA VAL A 107 -5.62 -0.44 -0.51
C VAL A 107 -5.77 -1.95 -0.54
N TRP A 108 -6.98 -2.44 -0.28
CA TRP A 108 -7.28 -3.87 -0.33
C TRP A 108 -8.69 -4.14 -0.86
N ARG A 109 -8.94 -5.39 -1.26
CA ARG A 109 -10.17 -5.81 -1.99
C ARG A 109 -10.49 -4.93 -3.20
N TYR A 110 -9.46 -4.52 -3.94
CA TYR A 110 -9.61 -3.71 -5.14
C TYR A 110 -10.38 -4.45 -6.23
N ARG A 111 -11.48 -3.86 -6.70
CA ARG A 111 -12.28 -4.32 -7.85
C ARG A 111 -12.29 -3.32 -9.00
N GLY A 112 -11.90 -2.08 -8.74
CA GLY A 112 -11.78 -1.04 -9.74
C GLY A 112 -11.37 0.29 -9.11
N PRO A 113 -11.12 1.33 -9.94
CA PRO A 113 -10.59 2.60 -9.47
C PRO A 113 -11.49 3.34 -8.48
N ASN A 114 -12.75 2.92 -8.31
CA ASN A 114 -13.73 3.51 -7.38
C ASN A 114 -14.37 2.45 -6.45
N ASP A 115 -13.84 1.21 -6.38
CA ASP A 115 -14.36 0.13 -5.50
C ASP A 115 -13.18 -0.63 -4.86
N TYR A 116 -12.84 -0.22 -3.64
CA TYR A 116 -11.78 -0.80 -2.80
C TYR A 116 -11.92 -0.27 -1.36
N TYR A 117 -11.23 -0.92 -0.43
CA TYR A 117 -11.05 -0.39 0.92
C TYR A 117 -9.71 0.32 1.04
N LEU A 118 -9.68 1.38 1.86
CA LEU A 118 -8.55 2.27 2.03
C LEU A 118 -8.32 2.57 3.51
N VAL A 119 -7.06 2.57 3.91
CA VAL A 119 -6.60 3.14 5.17
C VAL A 119 -5.45 4.06 4.84
N ARG A 120 -5.43 5.24 5.46
CA ARG A 120 -4.39 6.25 5.25
C ARG A 120 -3.74 6.59 6.58
N ALA A 121 -2.47 6.95 6.49
CA ALA A 121 -1.73 7.64 7.53
C ALA A 121 -1.17 8.93 6.92
N ASN A 122 -1.29 10.04 7.64
CA ASN A 122 -0.71 11.33 7.26
C ASN A 122 0.24 11.84 8.35
N SER A 123 1.07 12.83 8.04
CA SER A 123 2.03 13.40 9.00
C SER A 123 1.41 14.40 10.00
N ALA A 124 0.10 14.68 9.90
CA ALA A 124 -0.61 15.68 10.71
C ALA A 124 -1.59 15.08 11.74
N GLU A 125 -1.85 13.78 11.68
CA GLU A 125 -2.76 13.00 12.55
C GLU A 125 -2.01 12.08 13.51
#